data_AF-A0A0N0AJM8-F1
#
_entry.id   AF-A0A0N0AJM8-F1
#
_cell.length_a   1.000
_cell.length_b   1.000
_cell.length_c   1.000
_cell.angle_alpha   90.00
_cell.angle_beta   90.00
_cell.angle_gamma   90.00
#
_symmetry.space_group_name_H-M   'P 1'
#
loop_
_entity.id
_entity.type
_entity.pdbx_description
1 polymer ?
#
loop_
_entity_poly.entity_id
_entity_poly.type
_entity_poly.pdbx_seq_one_letter_code
_entity_poly.pdbx_strand_id
1 'polypeptide(L)'
;MNPSEAHAGGDASLTAATRLHDLPTDWSEAVQTISEAMSHPPGVTGWTSFGSAYEEHMQDVKSHADTLAENIQAAASEGARTDDAAAGDYRGISSAPILSRAVNDNF
;
A
#
# COMPACT_ATOMS: atom_id res chain seq x y z
N MET A 1 -16.49 3.12 -8.32
CA MET A 1 -15.45 2.34 -7.62
C MET A 1 -16.13 1.74 -6.40
N ASN A 2 -16.17 0.42 -6.25
CA ASN A 2 -16.86 -0.20 -5.13
C ASN A 2 -15.91 -0.32 -3.91
N PRO A 3 -16.39 -0.16 -2.67
CA PRO A 3 -15.54 -0.22 -1.46
C PRO A 3 -14.72 -1.50 -1.33
N SER A 4 -15.24 -2.63 -1.79
CA SER A 4 -14.54 -3.92 -1.80
C SER A 4 -13.33 -3.94 -2.72
N GLU A 5 -13.38 -3.22 -3.85
CA GLU A 5 -12.28 -3.14 -4.81
C GLU A 5 -11.17 -2.20 -4.31
N ALA A 6 -11.55 -1.11 -3.64
CA ALA A 6 -10.60 -0.19 -2.99
C ALA A 6 -9.86 -0.87 -1.83
N HIS A 7 -10.57 -1.65 -1.00
CA HIS A 7 -9.96 -2.40 0.10
C HIS A 7 -9.00 -3.49 -0.42
N ALA A 8 -9.41 -4.28 -1.42
CA ALA A 8 -8.57 -5.31 -2.00
C ALA A 8 -7.32 -4.74 -2.71
N GLY A 9 -7.48 -3.61 -3.41
CA GLY A 9 -6.37 -2.88 -4.02
C GLY A 9 -5.40 -2.31 -2.98
N GLY A 10 -5.91 -1.81 -1.85
CA GLY A 10 -5.12 -1.36 -0.71
C GLY A 10 -4.28 -2.48 -0.09
N ASP A 11 -4.89 -3.63 0.20
CA ASP A 11 -4.20 -4.79 0.81
C ASP A 11 -3.09 -5.35 -0.09
N ALA A 12 -3.36 -5.47 -1.40
CA ALA A 12 -2.36 -5.93 -2.36
C ALA A 12 -1.17 -4.96 -2.45
N SER A 13 -1.46 -3.65 -2.42
CA SER A 13 -0.43 -2.62 -2.50
C SER A 13 0.38 -2.50 -1.22
N LEU A 14 -0.25 -2.67 -0.04
CA LEU A 14 0.44 -2.76 1.24
C LEU A 14 1.37 -3.97 1.29
N THR A 15 0.89 -5.14 0.84
CA THR A 15 1.70 -6.37 0.76
C THR A 15 2.91 -6.17 -0.16
N ALA A 16 2.74 -5.50 -1.30
CA ALA A 16 3.83 -5.18 -2.20
C ALA A 16 4.84 -4.21 -1.56
N ALA A 17 4.36 -3.18 -0.88
CA ALA A 17 5.22 -2.24 -0.18
C ALA A 17 6.02 -2.89 0.95
N THR A 18 5.41 -3.79 1.74
CA THR A 18 6.13 -4.56 2.78
C THR A 18 7.25 -5.41 2.18
N ARG A 19 6.98 -6.10 1.07
CA ARG A 19 8.04 -6.89 0.39
C ARG A 19 9.19 -6.03 -0.13
N LEU A 20 8.89 -4.82 -0.60
CA LEU A 20 9.92 -3.88 -1.06
C LEU A 20 10.66 -3.23 0.13
N HIS A 21 10.01 -3.08 1.28
CA HIS A 21 10.63 -2.60 2.51
C HIS A 21 11.72 -3.56 3.01
N ASP A 22 11.47 -4.87 2.91
CA ASP A 22 12.37 -5.92 3.40
C ASP A 22 13.52 -6.22 2.41
N LEU A 23 13.45 -5.68 1.19
CA LEU A 23 14.40 -5.89 0.10
C LEU A 23 15.88 -5.65 0.48
N PRO A 24 16.27 -4.62 1.27
CA PRO A 24 17.66 -4.42 1.65
C PRO A 24 18.20 -5.56 2.52
N THR A 25 17.39 -6.07 3.44
CA THR A 25 17.74 -7.21 4.28
C THR A 25 17.90 -8.47 3.43
N ASP A 26 16.89 -8.79 2.60
CA ASP A 26 16.92 -9.94 1.69
C ASP A 26 18.14 -9.90 0.76
N TRP A 27 18.49 -8.70 0.26
CA TRP A 27 19.68 -8.51 -0.56
C TRP A 27 20.97 -8.81 0.20
N SER A 28 21.11 -8.28 1.41
CA SER A 28 22.29 -8.52 2.25
C SER A 28 22.49 -10.01 2.56
N GLU A 29 21.41 -10.72 2.88
CA GLU A 29 21.41 -12.14 3.17
C GLU A 29 21.77 -12.97 1.94
N ALA A 30 21.24 -12.61 0.76
CA ALA A 30 21.56 -13.26 -0.49
C ALA A 30 23.04 -13.10 -0.86
N VAL A 31 23.60 -11.89 -0.73
CA VAL A 31 25.02 -11.62 -0.97
C VAL A 31 25.90 -12.45 -0.03
N GLN A 32 25.57 -12.49 1.26
CA GLN A 32 26.30 -13.28 2.24
C GLN A 32 26.26 -14.77 1.90
N THR A 33 25.07 -15.31 1.62
CA THR A 33 24.86 -16.72 1.27
C THR A 33 25.68 -17.13 0.05
N ILE A 34 25.69 -16.30 -1.00
CA ILE A 34 26.46 -16.58 -2.22
C ILE A 34 27.96 -16.47 -1.94
N SER A 35 28.39 -15.47 -1.16
CA SER A 35 29.79 -15.31 -0.77
C SER A 35 30.31 -16.55 -0.02
N GLU A 36 29.50 -17.10 0.89
CA GLU A 36 29.83 -18.32 1.63
C GLU A 36 29.87 -19.54 0.72
N ALA A 37 28.86 -19.72 -0.14
CA ALA A 37 28.80 -20.83 -1.10
C ALA A 37 29.98 -20.84 -2.08
N MET A 38 30.39 -19.66 -2.55
CA MET A 38 31.45 -19.48 -3.55
C MET A 38 32.86 -19.35 -2.96
N SER A 39 33.02 -19.54 -1.64
CA SER A 39 34.31 -19.41 -0.93
C SER A 39 35.33 -20.52 -1.24
N HIS A 40 34.94 -21.55 -2.00
CA HIS A 40 35.78 -22.69 -2.34
C HIS A 40 36.34 -22.61 -3.78
N PRO A 41 37.60 -23.02 -4.03
CA PRO A 41 38.21 -22.94 -5.35
C PRO A 41 37.44 -23.72 -6.45
N PRO A 42 37.35 -23.20 -7.69
CA PRO A 42 38.02 -22.00 -8.18
C PRO A 42 37.44 -20.69 -7.67
N GLY A 43 36.24 -20.71 -7.05
CA GLY A 43 35.62 -19.61 -6.34
C GLY A 43 35.29 -18.40 -7.22
N VAL A 44 34.22 -17.68 -6.89
CA VAL A 44 34.00 -16.33 -7.44
C VAL A 44 34.18 -15.36 -6.29
N THR A 45 35.06 -14.39 -6.46
CA THR A 45 35.35 -13.35 -5.46
C THR A 45 34.64 -12.05 -5.81
N GLY A 46 34.61 -11.10 -4.89
CA GLY A 46 34.03 -9.76 -5.12
C GLY A 46 32.57 -9.60 -4.72
N TRP A 47 31.91 -10.65 -4.23
CA TRP A 47 30.51 -10.62 -3.77
C TRP A 47 30.23 -9.54 -2.73
N THR A 48 31.13 -9.33 -1.77
CA THR A 48 30.97 -8.26 -0.77
C THR A 48 30.97 -6.88 -1.41
N SER A 49 31.91 -6.59 -2.33
CA SER A 49 31.94 -5.29 -3.01
C SER A 49 30.73 -5.08 -3.92
N PHE A 50 30.26 -6.15 -4.56
CA PHE A 50 29.05 -6.14 -5.36
C PHE A 50 27.83 -5.86 -4.48
N GLY A 51 27.69 -6.55 -3.35
CA GLY A 51 26.61 -6.31 -2.40
C GLY A 51 26.56 -4.87 -1.93
N SER A 52 27.69 -4.32 -1.46
CA SER A 52 27.78 -2.93 -1.01
C SER A 52 27.50 -1.92 -2.12
N ALA A 53 27.89 -2.18 -3.37
CA ALA A 53 27.62 -1.28 -4.49
C ALA A 53 26.13 -1.13 -4.83
N TYR A 54 25.31 -2.12 -4.48
CA TYR A 54 23.86 -2.09 -4.71
C TYR A 54 23.04 -1.89 -3.44
N GLU A 55 23.68 -1.82 -2.27
CA GLU A 55 23.00 -1.62 -0.99
C GLU A 55 22.26 -0.26 -0.94
N GLU A 56 22.90 0.81 -1.44
CA GLU A 56 22.28 2.13 -1.57
C GLU A 56 21.02 2.07 -2.46
N HIS A 57 21.10 1.35 -3.58
CA HIS A 57 19.96 1.16 -4.47
C HIS A 57 18.79 0.43 -3.79
N MET A 58 19.08 -0.58 -2.97
CA MET A 58 18.03 -1.28 -2.20
C MET A 58 17.40 -0.36 -1.15
N GLN A 59 18.19 0.50 -0.50
CA GLN A 59 17.68 1.50 0.43
C GLN A 59 16.77 2.53 -0.26
N ASP A 60 17.12 2.97 -1.47
CA ASP A 60 16.26 3.85 -2.27
C ASP A 60 14.92 3.18 -2.62
N VAL A 61 14.95 1.90 -3.00
CA VAL A 61 13.73 1.12 -3.28
C VAL A 61 12.86 1.01 -2.03
N LYS A 62 13.46 0.74 -0.87
CA LYS A 62 12.76 0.74 0.42
C LYS A 62 12.11 2.10 0.70
N SER A 63 12.84 3.21 0.53
CA SER A 63 12.32 4.55 0.77
C SER A 63 11.11 4.88 -0.12
N HIS A 64 11.16 4.48 -1.39
CA HIS A 64 10.01 4.61 -2.29
C HIS A 64 8.83 3.73 -1.87
N ALA A 65 9.08 2.51 -1.39
CA ALA A 65 8.04 1.61 -0.90
C ALA A 65 7.35 2.15 0.36
N ASP A 66 8.11 2.72 1.30
CA ASP A 66 7.59 3.38 2.50
C ASP A 66 6.67 4.55 2.12
N THR A 67 7.13 5.40 1.20
CA THR A 67 6.34 6.51 0.65
C THR A 67 5.06 6.03 -0.03
N LEU A 68 5.13 4.92 -0.77
CA LEU A 68 3.96 4.34 -1.44
C LEU A 68 2.94 3.83 -0.40
N ALA A 69 3.40 3.12 0.63
CA ALA A 69 2.55 2.62 1.70
C ALA A 69 1.83 3.77 2.43
N GLU A 70 2.55 4.84 2.76
CA GLU A 70 1.98 6.04 3.38
C GLU A 70 0.89 6.69 2.49
N ASN A 71 1.17 6.84 1.19
CA ASN A 71 0.21 7.41 0.25
C ASN A 71 -1.05 6.54 0.10
N ILE A 72 -0.92 5.22 0.09
CA ILE A 72 -2.06 4.29 0.03
C ILE A 72 -2.91 4.42 1.28
N GLN A 73 -2.30 4.46 2.46
CA GLN A 73 -3.01 4.61 3.73
C GLN A 73 -3.73 5.97 3.82
N ALA A 74 -3.08 7.04 3.35
CA ALA A 74 -3.67 8.37 3.28
C ALA A 74 -4.88 8.40 2.33
N ALA A 75 -4.76 7.82 1.14
CA ALA A 75 -5.85 7.74 0.17
C ALA A 75 -7.03 6.91 0.70
N ALA A 76 -6.77 5.79 1.36
CA ALA A 76 -7.81 4.98 1.99
C ALA A 76 -8.53 5.76 3.11
N SER A 77 -7.78 6.49 3.93
CA SER A 77 -8.34 7.33 5.00
C SER A 77 -9.21 8.47 4.45
N GLU A 78 -8.79 9.11 3.36
CA GLU A 78 -9.55 10.18 2.73
C GLU A 78 -10.81 9.65 2.03
N GLY A 79 -10.72 8.49 1.38
CA GLY A 79 -11.88 7.78 0.84
C GLY A 79 -12.93 7.48 1.91
N ALA A 80 -12.50 6.93 3.06
CA ALA A 80 -13.39 6.64 4.18
C ALA A 80 -14.09 7.91 4.72
N ARG A 81 -13.36 9.03 4.86
CA ARG A 81 -13.96 10.31 5.28
C ARG A 81 -14.98 10.83 4.27
N THR A 82 -14.68 10.70 2.99
CA THR A 82 -15.58 11.12 1.91
C THR A 82 -16.87 10.29 1.93
N ASP A 83 -16.76 8.98 2.12
CA ASP A 83 -17.91 8.08 2.26
C ASP A 83 -18.73 8.39 3.51
N ASP A 84 -18.11 8.67 4.66
CA ASP A 84 -18.80 9.06 5.89
C ASP A 84 -19.53 10.41 5.75
N ALA A 85 -18.90 11.39 5.10
CA ALA A 85 -19.52 12.68 4.81
C ALA A 85 -20.73 12.52 3.87
N ALA A 86 -20.58 11.74 2.80
CA ALA A 86 -21.67 11.44 1.88
C ALA A 86 -22.82 10.66 2.55
N ALA A 87 -22.51 9.72 3.44
CA ALA A 87 -23.51 9.00 4.23
C ALA A 87 -24.24 9.93 5.22
N GLY A 88 -23.53 10.89 5.82
CA GLY A 88 -24.10 11.95 6.63
C GLY A 88 -25.08 12.83 5.85
N ASP A 89 -24.67 13.30 4.67
CA ASP A 89 -25.52 14.10 3.77
C ASP A 89 -26.76 13.32 3.32
N TYR A 90 -26.62 12.05 2.95
CA TYR A 90 -27.76 11.21 2.54
C TYR A 90 -28.77 11.03 3.68
N ARG A 91 -28.31 10.81 4.93
CA ARG A 91 -29.18 10.75 6.11
C ARG A 91 -29.83 12.09 6.46
N GLY A 92 -29.11 13.19 6.22
CA GLY A 92 -29.61 14.56 6.40
C GLY A 92 -30.74 14.89 5.42
N ILE A 93 -30.64 14.44 4.16
CA ILE A 93 -31.65 14.64 3.13
C ILE A 93 -32.82 13.65 3.29
N SER A 94 -32.58 12.43 3.80
CA SER A 94 -33.62 11.41 4.00
C SER A 94 -34.55 11.64 5.19
N SER A 95 -34.31 12.68 6.01
CA SER A 95 -35.09 12.98 7.21
C SER A 95 -36.24 13.96 6.99
N ALA A 96 -36.52 14.38 5.75
CA ALA A 96 -37.73 15.12 5.41
C ALA A 96 -38.75 14.20 4.72
N PRO A 97 -39.96 14.00 5.29
CA PRO A 97 -41.03 13.32 4.57
C PRO A 97 -41.57 14.30 3.51
N ILE A 98 -41.05 14.26 2.29
CA ILE A 98 -41.56 15.09 1.18
C ILE A 98 -42.89 14.53 0.63
N LEU A 99 -43.27 13.28 0.96
CA LEU A 99 -44.37 12.58 0.30
C LEU A 99 -45.72 12.56 1.05
N SER A 100 -45.85 13.10 2.26
CA SER A 100 -47.13 13.07 2.98
C SER A 100 -48.03 14.29 2.75
N ARG A 101 -47.52 15.38 2.15
CA ARG A 101 -48.30 16.62 1.95
C ARG A 101 -48.87 16.80 0.54
N ALA A 102 -48.45 16.01 -0.45
CA ALA A 102 -48.93 16.13 -1.83
C ALA A 102 -50.11 15.20 -2.18
N VAL A 103 -50.46 14.23 -1.32
CA VAL A 103 -51.48 13.19 -1.62
C VAL A 103 -52.83 13.47 -0.95
N ASN A 104 -52.92 14.34 0.06
CA ASN A 104 -54.16 14.56 0.82
C ASN A 104 -54.96 15.83 0.45
N ASP A 105 -54.51 16.64 -0.52
CA ASP A 105 -55.22 17.86 -0.96
C ASP A 105 -56.01 17.69 -2.27
N ASN A 106 -56.22 16.44 -2.71
CA ASN A 106 -57.18 16.14 -3.78
C ASN A 106 -57.98 14.89 -3.39
N PHE A 107 -59.04 15.07 -2.59
CA PHE A 107 -60.38 14.50 -2.74
C PHE A 107 -61.26 14.88 -1.55
#